data_AF-A0A966Q0V5-F1
#
_entry.id   AF-A0A966Q0V5-F1
#
_cell.length_a   1.000
_cell.length_b   1.000
_cell.length_c   1.000
_cell.angle_alpha   90.00
_cell.angle_beta   90.00
_cell.angle_gamma   90.00
#
_symmetry.space_group_name_H-M   'P 1'
#
loop_
_entity.id
_entity.type
_entity.pdbx_description
1 polymer ?
#
loop_
_entity_poly.entity_id
_entity_poly.type
_entity_poly.pdbx_seq_one_letter_code
_entity_poly.pdbx_strand_id
1 'polypeptide(L)'
;MRDFAKDPFAKLAIRDAVLRECANKKFDLIDPKDVADVRDYLKTNIPPVITDAIINSPEYQSILSGQLQYEFGIPDPGTKLSGLLNTWSNNVEIIYNPPIISGNKIKASFSVNMIKIDFSDVLYSDYAVVVDNLRGYSLPWLEWLLLEGNKTIIQNYNVVIGPNRQSRTGMAIMKNASSSWRVPSQYAGTISDNWITRAIDQAESQIQNVLDKAANL
;
A
#
# COMPACT_ATOMS: atom_id res chain seq x y z
N MET A 1 -13.82 -20.50 -12.77
CA MET A 1 -14.36 -20.03 -11.49
C MET A 1 -13.83 -20.92 -10.38
N ARG A 2 -12.80 -20.48 -9.64
CA ARG A 2 -12.41 -21.11 -8.37
C ARG A 2 -12.73 -20.14 -7.26
N ASP A 3 -13.50 -20.65 -6.33
CA ASP A 3 -14.12 -19.96 -5.22
C ASP A 3 -13.07 -19.73 -4.12
N PHE A 4 -12.60 -18.49 -3.97
CA PHE A 4 -11.54 -18.08 -3.03
C PHE A 4 -12.04 -17.92 -1.58
N ALA A 5 -13.22 -18.45 -1.24
CA ALA A 5 -13.91 -18.20 0.02
C ALA A 5 -13.57 -19.16 1.19
N LYS A 6 -12.46 -19.92 1.16
CA LYS A 6 -12.23 -21.02 2.13
C LYS A 6 -10.88 -21.07 2.84
N ASP A 7 -10.33 -19.92 3.25
CA ASP A 7 -9.32 -19.91 4.32
C ASP A 7 -9.72 -18.96 5.46
N PRO A 8 -10.32 -19.49 6.55
CA PRO A 8 -10.67 -18.71 7.73
C PRO A 8 -9.48 -18.38 8.65
N PHE A 9 -8.27 -18.92 8.40
CA PHE A 9 -7.07 -18.66 9.19
C PHE A 9 -6.18 -17.57 8.58
N ALA A 10 -6.22 -17.36 7.26
CA ALA A 10 -5.61 -16.19 6.61
C ALA A 10 -6.26 -14.85 7.04
N LYS A 11 -7.55 -14.88 7.40
CA LYS A 11 -8.28 -13.72 7.97
C LYS A 11 -7.84 -13.33 9.39
N LEU A 12 -7.12 -14.21 10.09
CA LEU A 12 -6.77 -14.00 11.50
C LEU A 12 -5.32 -13.52 11.70
N ALA A 13 -4.42 -13.77 10.74
CA ALA A 13 -3.01 -13.34 10.84
C ALA A 13 -2.77 -11.89 10.35
N ILE A 14 -3.56 -11.41 9.39
CA ILE A 14 -3.40 -10.04 8.84
C ILE A 14 -4.12 -9.00 9.71
N ARG A 15 -5.08 -9.45 10.53
CA ARG A 15 -5.72 -8.60 11.56
C ARG A 15 -4.76 -8.21 12.68
N ASP A 16 -3.59 -8.85 12.74
CA ASP A 16 -2.65 -8.73 13.86
C ASP A 16 -1.38 -7.95 13.48
N ALA A 17 -0.82 -8.14 12.29
CA ALA A 17 0.46 -7.51 11.96
C ALA A 17 0.39 -5.99 11.75
N VAL A 18 -0.70 -5.45 11.18
CA VAL A 18 -0.84 -4.00 10.91
C VAL A 18 -1.71 -3.29 11.96
N LEU A 19 -2.39 -4.03 12.83
CA LEU A 19 -3.32 -3.48 13.83
C LEU A 19 -3.01 -3.85 15.30
N ARG A 20 -2.08 -4.78 15.61
CA ARG A 20 -1.80 -5.15 17.03
C ARG A 20 -0.64 -4.43 17.70
N GLU A 21 0.06 -3.53 17.04
CA GLU A 21 1.08 -2.72 17.72
C GLU A 21 1.01 -1.22 17.41
N CYS A 22 -0.17 -0.74 17.00
CA CYS A 22 -0.52 0.68 17.09
C CYS A 22 -1.72 0.87 18.04
N ALA A 23 -1.43 1.36 19.25
CA ALA A 23 -2.37 1.84 20.28
C ALA A 23 -3.27 0.84 21.03
N ASN A 24 -2.71 0.17 22.03
CA ASN A 24 -3.41 -0.08 23.30
C ASN A 24 -3.01 1.00 24.33
N LYS A 25 -3.21 2.29 24.00
CA LYS A 25 -2.99 3.38 24.96
C LYS A 25 -4.30 3.70 25.68
N LYS A 26 -4.23 3.78 27.00
CA LYS A 26 -5.36 4.06 27.89
C LYS A 26 -5.76 5.52 27.71
N PHE A 27 -6.95 5.76 27.18
CA PHE A 27 -7.60 7.07 27.28
C PHE A 27 -8.62 6.94 28.41
N ASP A 28 -8.30 7.46 29.59
CA ASP A 28 -9.27 7.58 30.68
C ASP A 28 -10.13 8.83 30.40
N LEU A 29 -11.41 8.60 30.09
CA LEU A 29 -12.48 9.61 29.94
C LEU A 29 -12.19 10.73 28.92
N ILE A 30 -12.42 10.44 27.64
CA ILE A 30 -12.47 11.47 26.59
C ILE A 30 -13.86 12.15 26.67
N ASP A 31 -13.92 13.47 26.91
CA ASP A 31 -15.14 14.26 26.72
C ASP A 31 -15.56 14.11 25.25
N PRO A 32 -16.86 13.96 24.91
CA PRO A 32 -17.31 13.94 23.50
C PRO A 32 -16.74 15.08 22.63
N LYS A 33 -16.41 16.23 23.21
CA LYS A 33 -15.74 17.35 22.52
C LYS A 33 -14.29 17.00 22.12
N ASP A 34 -13.56 16.32 22.98
CA ASP A 34 -12.16 15.91 22.75
C ASP A 34 -12.07 14.80 21.69
N VAL A 35 -13.12 14.00 21.49
CA VAL A 35 -13.16 12.96 20.43
C VAL A 35 -13.05 13.58 19.03
N ALA A 36 -13.69 14.73 18.81
CA ALA A 36 -13.64 15.42 17.53
C ALA A 36 -12.23 15.98 17.26
N ASP A 37 -11.63 16.61 18.27
CA ASP A 37 -10.28 17.18 18.18
C ASP A 37 -9.22 16.10 17.95
N VAL A 38 -9.31 14.97 18.66
CA VAL A 38 -8.46 13.79 18.43
C VAL A 38 -8.64 13.25 17.01
N ARG A 39 -9.89 13.10 16.57
CA ARG A 39 -10.18 12.58 15.22
C ARG A 39 -9.59 13.48 14.14
N ASP A 40 -9.78 14.78 14.27
CA ASP A 40 -9.33 15.76 13.28
C ASP A 40 -7.79 15.84 13.29
N TYR A 41 -7.18 15.80 14.48
CA TYR A 41 -5.72 15.67 14.62
C TYR A 41 -5.17 14.43 13.91
N LEU A 42 -5.77 13.25 14.12
CA LEU A 42 -5.32 12.01 13.49
C LEU A 42 -5.49 12.05 11.97
N LYS A 43 -6.62 12.57 11.47
CA LYS A 43 -6.86 12.76 10.02
C LYS A 43 -5.81 13.66 9.38
N THR A 44 -5.34 14.69 10.08
CA THR A 44 -4.33 15.61 9.58
C THR A 44 -2.91 15.02 9.64
N ASN A 45 -2.58 14.27 10.69
CA ASN A 45 -1.19 13.92 10.99
C ASN A 45 -0.77 12.49 10.59
N ILE A 46 -1.70 11.54 10.47
CA ILE A 46 -1.36 10.17 10.07
C ILE A 46 -1.03 10.04 8.57
N PRO A 47 -1.82 10.60 7.62
CA PRO A 47 -1.56 10.40 6.20
C PRO A 47 -0.16 10.83 5.77
N PRO A 48 0.38 12.01 6.17
CA PRO A 48 1.74 12.40 5.81
C PRO A 48 2.81 11.40 6.25
N VAL A 49 2.68 10.83 7.45
CA VAL A 49 3.64 9.83 7.97
C VAL A 49 3.66 8.58 7.10
N ILE A 50 2.47 8.07 6.74
CA ILE A 50 2.35 6.88 5.88
C ILE A 50 2.82 7.20 4.45
N THR A 51 2.45 8.35 3.89
CA THR A 51 2.88 8.72 2.53
C THR A 51 4.39 8.89 2.44
N ASP A 52 5.01 9.51 3.45
CA ASP A 52 6.48 9.70 3.48
C ASP A 52 7.20 8.35 3.54
N ALA A 53 6.69 7.41 4.35
CA ALA A 53 7.26 6.06 4.42
C ALA A 53 7.16 5.33 3.07
N ILE A 54 6.00 5.42 2.41
CA ILE A 54 5.77 4.84 1.08
C ILE A 54 6.71 5.48 0.05
N ILE A 55 6.86 6.81 0.05
CA ILE A 55 7.77 7.54 -0.87
C ILE A 55 9.22 7.10 -0.68
N ASN A 56 9.65 6.87 0.55
CA ASN A 56 11.02 6.48 0.87
C ASN A 56 11.33 5.00 0.59
N SER A 57 10.34 4.19 0.20
CA SER A 57 10.55 2.79 -0.14
C SER A 57 11.38 2.62 -1.43
N PRO A 58 12.19 1.53 -1.52
CA PRO A 58 12.91 1.21 -2.75
C PRO A 58 12.01 1.03 -3.98
N GLU A 59 10.81 0.49 -3.80
CA GLU A 59 9.83 0.26 -4.85
C GLU A 59 9.31 1.56 -5.43
N TYR A 60 8.93 2.53 -4.58
CA TYR A 60 8.50 3.85 -5.03
C TYR A 60 9.56 4.53 -5.88
N GLN A 61 10.81 4.54 -5.39
CA GLN A 61 11.93 5.14 -6.11
C GLN A 61 12.21 4.41 -7.44
N SER A 62 12.12 3.08 -7.43
CA SER A 62 12.33 2.26 -8.63
C SER A 62 11.20 2.43 -9.67
N ILE A 63 9.96 2.68 -9.24
CA ILE A 63 8.83 3.02 -10.14
C ILE A 63 8.99 4.45 -10.70
N LEU A 64 9.44 5.39 -9.87
CA LEU A 64 9.56 6.79 -10.25
C LEU A 64 10.59 7.00 -11.37
N SER A 65 11.76 6.37 -11.25
CA SER A 65 12.88 6.61 -12.17
C SER A 65 13.88 5.45 -12.28
N GLY A 66 13.51 4.24 -11.86
CA GLY A 66 14.42 3.10 -11.79
C GLY A 66 13.98 1.86 -12.58
N GLN A 67 14.42 0.70 -12.11
CA GLN A 67 14.22 -0.58 -12.79
C GLN A 67 12.73 -0.90 -13.00
N LEU A 68 11.89 -0.72 -11.97
CA LEU A 68 10.47 -1.07 -12.04
C LEU A 68 9.72 -0.17 -13.05
N GLN A 69 10.09 1.11 -13.17
CA GLN A 69 9.53 2.00 -14.18
C GLN A 69 9.66 1.37 -15.57
N TYR A 70 10.86 0.88 -15.90
CA TYR A 70 11.18 0.36 -17.21
C TYR A 70 10.63 -1.05 -17.44
N GLU A 71 10.71 -1.93 -16.45
CA GLU A 71 10.20 -3.31 -16.57
C GLU A 71 8.68 -3.36 -16.70
N PHE A 72 7.95 -2.56 -15.93
CA PHE A 72 6.50 -2.43 -16.10
C PHE A 72 6.12 -1.57 -17.31
N GLY A 73 7.05 -0.75 -17.79
CA GLY A 73 6.88 0.16 -18.91
C GLY A 73 5.93 1.32 -18.60
N ILE A 74 6.06 1.91 -17.43
CA ILE A 74 5.21 3.00 -16.93
C ILE A 74 5.69 4.34 -17.51
N PRO A 75 4.95 4.96 -18.45
CA PRO A 75 5.40 6.18 -19.12
C PRO A 75 5.30 7.43 -18.22
N ASP A 76 4.33 7.45 -17.30
CA ASP A 76 3.95 8.60 -16.48
C ASP A 76 3.95 8.26 -14.97
N PRO A 77 5.08 7.76 -14.41
CA PRO A 77 5.09 7.20 -13.06
C PRO A 77 4.69 8.22 -11.99
N GLY A 78 5.04 9.50 -12.14
CA GLY A 78 4.65 10.56 -11.21
C GLY A 78 3.14 10.74 -11.08
N THR A 79 2.41 10.69 -12.20
CA THR A 79 0.94 10.77 -12.20
C THR A 79 0.32 9.53 -11.54
N LYS A 80 0.83 8.34 -11.85
CA LYS A 80 0.33 7.10 -11.24
C LYS A 80 0.58 7.07 -9.74
N LEU A 81 1.82 7.31 -9.32
CA LEU A 81 2.21 7.29 -7.91
C LEU A 81 1.45 8.35 -7.09
N SER A 82 1.37 9.59 -7.57
CA SER A 82 0.59 10.63 -6.88
C SER A 82 -0.91 10.31 -6.83
N GLY A 83 -1.46 9.70 -7.89
CA GLY A 83 -2.84 9.20 -7.90
C GLY A 83 -3.10 8.18 -6.80
N LEU A 84 -2.21 7.18 -6.65
CA LEU A 84 -2.31 6.17 -5.58
C LEU A 84 -2.24 6.81 -4.19
N LEU A 85 -1.23 7.66 -3.95
CA LEU A 85 -1.06 8.35 -2.66
C LEU A 85 -2.25 9.23 -2.31
N ASN A 86 -2.81 9.94 -3.29
CA ASN A 86 -3.99 10.78 -3.11
C ASN A 86 -5.23 9.94 -2.79
N THR A 87 -5.43 8.81 -3.47
CA THR A 87 -6.55 7.89 -3.18
C THR A 87 -6.48 7.42 -1.72
N TRP A 88 -5.31 6.97 -1.25
CA TRP A 88 -5.16 6.52 0.14
C TRP A 88 -5.31 7.66 1.15
N SER A 89 -4.66 8.80 0.90
CA SER A 89 -4.69 9.94 1.84
C SER A 89 -6.10 10.53 2.00
N ASN A 90 -6.87 10.57 0.91
CA ASN A 90 -8.24 11.07 0.94
C ASN A 90 -9.23 10.08 1.58
N ASN A 91 -8.90 8.79 1.61
CA ASN A 91 -9.76 7.73 2.16
C ASN A 91 -9.47 7.40 3.63
N VAL A 92 -8.72 8.26 4.34
CA VAL A 92 -8.45 8.05 5.77
C VAL A 92 -9.74 8.12 6.60
N GLU A 93 -10.07 7.00 7.22
CA GLU A 93 -11.19 6.84 8.13
C GLU A 93 -10.66 6.65 9.56
N ILE A 94 -11.14 7.50 10.47
CA ILE A 94 -10.84 7.40 11.90
C ILE A 94 -12.11 6.94 12.59
N ILE A 95 -12.06 5.71 13.13
CA ILE A 95 -13.16 5.09 13.85
C ILE A 95 -12.91 5.25 15.34
N TYR A 96 -13.82 5.94 16.03
CA TYR A 96 -13.84 5.98 17.48
C TYR A 96 -14.65 4.81 18.01
N ASN A 97 -14.02 3.97 18.84
CA ASN A 97 -14.68 2.93 19.58
C ASN A 97 -14.94 3.44 21.01
N PRO A 98 -16.21 3.64 21.41
CA PRO A 98 -16.56 4.19 22.71
C PRO A 98 -15.96 3.40 23.88
N PRO A 99 -15.74 4.06 25.04
CA PRO A 99 -15.15 3.45 26.20
C PRO A 99 -15.96 2.25 26.68
N ILE A 100 -15.28 1.13 26.86
CA ILE A 100 -15.81 -0.05 27.54
C ILE A 100 -15.14 -0.19 28.91
N ILE A 101 -15.93 -0.59 29.90
CA ILE A 101 -15.42 -0.95 31.23
C ILE A 101 -14.99 -2.41 31.16
N SER A 102 -13.72 -2.68 31.44
CA SER A 102 -13.16 -4.03 31.48
C SER A 102 -12.39 -4.21 32.80
N GLY A 103 -13.00 -4.91 33.75
CA GLY A 103 -12.53 -4.94 35.14
C GLY A 103 -12.61 -3.56 35.79
N ASN A 104 -11.52 -3.11 36.41
CA ASN A 104 -11.39 -1.78 37.03
C ASN A 104 -10.74 -0.73 36.09
N LYS A 105 -10.88 -0.88 34.77
CA LYS A 105 -10.28 0.02 33.78
C LYS A 105 -11.31 0.46 32.74
N ILE A 106 -11.24 1.73 32.35
CA ILE A 106 -11.94 2.27 31.19
C ILE A 106 -11.00 2.13 29.99
N LYS A 107 -11.54 1.67 28.86
CA LYS A 107 -10.79 1.54 27.61
C LYS A 107 -11.59 2.14 26.46
N ALA A 108 -11.20 3.30 25.97
CA ALA A 108 -11.59 3.78 24.65
C ALA A 108 -10.47 3.47 23.64
N SER A 109 -10.80 3.40 22.36
CA SER A 109 -9.78 3.24 21.31
C SER A 109 -10.17 3.97 20.04
N PHE A 110 -9.17 4.36 19.27
CA PHE A 110 -9.33 4.82 17.89
C PHE A 110 -8.73 3.78 16.95
N SER A 111 -9.34 3.59 15.80
CA SER A 111 -8.79 2.79 14.70
C SER A 111 -8.61 3.69 13.49
N VAL A 112 -7.45 3.58 12.85
CA VAL A 112 -7.14 4.35 11.64
C VAL A 112 -7.11 3.40 10.46
N ASN A 113 -8.02 3.59 9.51
CA ASN A 113 -8.09 2.83 8.27
C ASN A 113 -7.75 3.79 7.13
N MET A 114 -6.68 3.53 6.39
CA MET A 114 -6.26 4.37 5.26
C MET A 114 -6.20 3.60 3.94
N ILE A 115 -5.71 2.35 4.00
CA ILE A 115 -5.51 1.49 2.84
C ILE A 115 -6.33 0.23 3.04
N LYS A 116 -7.10 -0.18 2.04
CA LYS A 116 -7.84 -1.44 2.11
C LYS A 116 -6.90 -2.63 2.10
N ILE A 117 -7.20 -3.64 2.92
CA ILE A 117 -6.41 -4.87 3.05
C ILE A 117 -6.24 -5.63 1.73
N ASP A 118 -7.22 -5.52 0.82
CA ASP A 118 -7.21 -6.14 -0.50
C ASP A 118 -6.77 -5.18 -1.62
N PHE A 119 -6.38 -3.95 -1.26
CA PHE A 119 -6.02 -2.87 -2.17
C PHE A 119 -7.11 -2.54 -3.21
N SER A 120 -8.36 -2.92 -2.96
CA SER A 120 -9.48 -2.69 -3.90
C SER A 120 -9.82 -1.20 -4.09
N ASP A 121 -9.30 -0.33 -3.24
CA ASP A 121 -9.35 1.12 -3.38
C ASP A 121 -8.51 1.65 -4.55
N VAL A 122 -7.44 0.93 -4.95
CA VAL A 122 -6.54 1.36 -6.02
C VAL A 122 -6.40 0.38 -7.18
N LEU A 123 -6.55 -0.93 -6.97
CA LEU A 123 -6.28 -1.94 -7.99
C LEU A 123 -7.18 -1.81 -9.24
N TYR A 124 -8.35 -1.21 -9.10
CA TYR A 124 -9.28 -0.97 -10.21
C TYR A 124 -9.18 0.43 -10.82
N SER A 125 -8.19 1.22 -10.40
CA SER A 125 -7.96 2.58 -10.92
C SER A 125 -7.06 2.59 -12.16
N ASP A 126 -7.14 3.67 -12.93
CA ASP A 126 -6.22 3.93 -14.06
C ASP A 126 -4.75 4.05 -13.63
N TYR A 127 -4.50 4.28 -12.33
CA TYR A 127 -3.16 4.32 -11.76
C TYR A 127 -2.54 2.93 -11.63
N ALA A 128 -3.34 1.87 -11.46
CA ALA A 128 -2.86 0.51 -11.25
C ALA A 128 -2.50 -0.26 -12.54
N VAL A 129 -2.82 0.31 -13.71
CA VAL A 129 -2.64 -0.34 -15.01
C VAL A 129 -1.81 0.51 -15.97
N VAL A 130 -1.14 -0.13 -16.93
CA VAL A 130 -0.68 0.53 -18.16
C VAL A 130 -1.45 -0.03 -19.34
N VAL A 131 -2.12 0.84 -20.10
CA VAL A 131 -2.94 0.45 -21.25
C VAL A 131 -2.10 0.52 -22.53
N ASP A 132 -2.03 -0.57 -23.28
CA ASP A 132 -1.51 -0.60 -24.65
C ASP A 132 -2.69 -0.39 -25.63
N ASN A 133 -2.89 0.87 -26.04
CA ASN A 133 -3.95 1.23 -26.99
C ASN A 133 -3.73 0.66 -28.40
N LEU A 134 -2.51 0.24 -28.75
CA LEU A 134 -2.22 -0.33 -30.07
C LEU A 134 -2.63 -1.81 -30.14
N ARG A 135 -2.42 -2.54 -29.05
CA ARG A 135 -2.67 -3.98 -28.98
C ARG A 135 -3.95 -4.35 -28.22
N GLY A 136 -4.57 -3.39 -27.53
CA GLY A 136 -5.85 -3.55 -26.85
C GLY A 136 -5.78 -4.35 -25.56
N TYR A 137 -4.62 -4.40 -24.89
CA TYR A 137 -4.49 -5.06 -23.59
C TYR A 137 -4.00 -4.08 -22.50
N SER A 138 -4.27 -4.43 -21.24
CA SER A 138 -3.78 -3.71 -20.07
C SER A 138 -2.76 -4.56 -19.29
N LEU A 139 -1.80 -3.89 -18.68
CA LEU A 139 -0.77 -4.47 -17.84
C LEU A 139 -1.06 -4.04 -16.38
N PRO A 140 -1.55 -4.94 -15.52
CA PRO A 140 -1.88 -4.63 -14.13
C PRO A 140 -0.61 -4.63 -13.26
N TRP A 141 0.26 -3.66 -13.50
CA TRP A 141 1.58 -3.58 -12.88
C TRP A 141 1.52 -3.51 -11.35
N LEU A 142 0.50 -2.83 -10.80
CA LEU A 142 0.37 -2.66 -9.35
C LEU A 142 -0.05 -3.98 -8.68
N GLU A 143 -0.95 -4.73 -9.31
CA GLU A 143 -1.36 -6.06 -8.83
C GLU A 143 -0.17 -7.02 -8.83
N TRP A 144 0.63 -7.01 -9.90
CA TRP A 144 1.83 -7.82 -10.00
C TRP A 144 2.83 -7.51 -8.89
N LEU A 145 3.03 -6.22 -8.60
CA LEU A 145 3.96 -5.78 -7.58
C LEU A 145 3.48 -6.09 -6.16
N LEU A 146 2.17 -5.95 -5.89
CA LEU A 146 1.61 -6.12 -4.56
C LEU A 146 1.34 -7.58 -4.20
N LEU A 147 0.94 -8.42 -5.16
CA LEU A 147 0.24 -9.68 -4.83
C LEU A 147 0.88 -10.95 -5.41
N GLU A 148 1.60 -10.86 -6.54
CA GLU A 148 2.00 -12.06 -7.30
C GLU A 148 3.30 -12.71 -6.80
N GLY A 149 4.00 -12.08 -5.85
CA GLY A 149 5.26 -12.56 -5.31
C GLY A 149 6.27 -12.88 -6.40
N ASN A 150 6.92 -14.04 -6.30
CA ASN A 150 7.92 -14.51 -7.26
C ASN A 150 7.35 -15.30 -8.45
N LYS A 151 6.03 -15.22 -8.67
CA LYS A 151 5.36 -15.93 -9.76
C LYS A 151 5.90 -15.46 -11.12
N THR A 152 6.07 -16.40 -12.04
CA THR A 152 6.33 -16.07 -13.44
C THR A 152 5.09 -15.40 -14.04
N ILE A 153 5.25 -14.17 -14.53
CA ILE A 153 4.16 -13.38 -15.12
C ILE A 153 4.17 -13.53 -16.63
N ILE A 154 5.34 -13.47 -17.27
CA ILE A 154 5.45 -13.52 -18.72
C ILE A 154 6.44 -14.60 -19.13
N GLN A 155 5.93 -15.67 -19.74
CA GLN A 155 6.73 -16.83 -20.12
C GLN A 155 7.52 -16.59 -21.41
N ASN A 156 8.76 -17.07 -21.48
CA ASN A 156 9.62 -17.00 -22.68
C ASN A 156 9.92 -15.57 -23.17
N TYR A 157 9.96 -14.62 -22.24
CA TYR A 157 10.34 -13.25 -22.50
C TYR A 157 11.26 -12.72 -21.40
N ASN A 158 12.15 -11.80 -21.77
CA ASN A 158 12.92 -10.99 -20.84
C ASN A 158 12.79 -9.50 -21.14
N VAL A 159 13.03 -8.67 -20.14
CA VAL A 159 13.18 -7.23 -20.34
C VAL A 159 14.63 -6.95 -20.72
N VAL A 160 14.82 -6.21 -21.80
CA VAL A 160 16.13 -5.68 -22.21
C VAL A 160 16.10 -4.17 -22.03
N ILE A 161 16.92 -3.70 -21.08
CA ILE A 161 17.08 -2.28 -20.77
C ILE A 161 18.02 -1.64 -21.79
N GLY A 162 17.62 -0.49 -22.31
CA GLY A 162 18.38 0.33 -23.24
C GLY A 162 17.48 1.27 -24.05
N PRO A 163 18.05 2.37 -24.59
CA PRO A 163 17.28 3.32 -25.40
C PRO A 163 16.56 2.63 -26.57
N ASN A 164 15.25 2.83 -26.67
CA ASN A 164 14.44 2.28 -27.74
C ASN A 164 13.20 3.13 -28.04
N ARG A 165 13.08 3.61 -29.28
CA ARG A 165 11.96 4.46 -29.72
C ARG A 165 10.60 3.76 -29.73
N GLN A 166 10.59 2.43 -29.75
CA GLN A 166 9.37 1.61 -29.68
C GLN A 166 8.96 1.29 -28.22
N SER A 167 9.78 1.69 -27.24
CA SER A 167 9.48 1.51 -25.83
C SER A 167 8.48 2.55 -25.34
N ARG A 168 7.54 2.15 -24.48
CA ARG A 168 6.62 3.06 -23.78
C ARG A 168 7.38 4.09 -22.92
N THR A 169 8.50 3.70 -22.34
CA THR A 169 9.34 4.54 -21.47
C THR A 169 10.55 5.12 -22.20
N GLY A 170 10.77 4.72 -23.45
CA GLY A 170 11.99 5.03 -24.20
C GLY A 170 13.22 4.19 -23.80
N MET A 171 13.13 3.33 -22.77
CA MET A 171 14.30 2.74 -22.10
C MET A 171 14.28 1.22 -21.90
N ALA A 172 13.20 0.52 -22.26
CA ALA A 172 13.19 -0.93 -22.20
C ALA A 172 12.20 -1.56 -23.18
N ILE A 173 12.56 -2.74 -23.69
CA ILE A 173 11.66 -3.56 -24.50
C ILE A 173 11.64 -4.99 -23.98
N MET A 174 10.51 -5.65 -24.20
CA MET A 174 10.35 -7.07 -23.93
C MET A 174 10.76 -7.87 -25.16
N LYS A 175 11.67 -8.84 -25.02
CA LYS A 175 12.14 -9.69 -26.12
C LYS A 175 11.90 -11.16 -25.83
N ASN A 176 11.67 -11.95 -26.87
CA ASN A 176 11.63 -13.41 -26.76
C ASN A 176 12.94 -13.91 -26.15
N ALA A 177 12.84 -14.80 -25.17
CA ALA A 177 13.96 -15.42 -24.48
C ALA A 177 13.59 -16.86 -24.07
N SER A 178 14.58 -17.67 -23.73
CA SER A 178 14.34 -18.98 -23.09
C SER A 178 13.95 -18.85 -21.61
N SER A 179 14.23 -17.68 -21.01
CA SER A 179 13.83 -17.33 -19.66
C SER A 179 12.43 -16.72 -19.63
N SER A 180 11.83 -16.71 -18.44
CA SER A 180 10.55 -16.02 -18.21
C SER A 180 10.75 -14.84 -17.27
N TRP A 181 9.92 -13.81 -17.44
CA TRP A 181 9.94 -12.61 -16.61
C TRP A 181 8.98 -12.73 -15.41
N ARG A 182 9.43 -12.18 -14.29
CA ARG A 182 8.72 -12.00 -13.02
C ARG A 182 9.19 -10.69 -12.40
N VAL A 183 8.43 -10.15 -11.45
CA VAL A 183 8.89 -9.02 -10.64
C VAL A 183 10.25 -9.40 -10.01
N PRO A 184 11.26 -8.51 -10.05
CA PRO A 184 12.54 -8.78 -9.39
C PRO A 184 12.33 -9.13 -7.91
N SER A 185 12.99 -10.17 -7.43
CA SER A 185 12.67 -10.79 -6.13
C SER A 185 12.75 -9.81 -4.95
N GLN A 186 13.61 -8.79 -5.03
CA GLN A 186 13.75 -7.76 -4.01
C GLN A 186 12.55 -6.80 -3.90
N TYR A 187 11.71 -6.74 -4.93
CA TYR A 187 10.50 -5.90 -4.98
C TYR A 187 9.21 -6.71 -4.92
N ALA A 188 9.29 -8.03 -5.11
CA ALA A 188 8.15 -8.93 -5.16
C ALA A 188 7.32 -8.84 -3.87
N GLY A 189 6.03 -8.55 -4.01
CA GLY A 189 5.09 -8.44 -2.91
C GLY A 189 4.04 -9.54 -2.91
N THR A 190 3.54 -9.85 -1.72
CA THR A 190 2.33 -10.65 -1.47
C THR A 190 1.34 -9.82 -0.64
N ILE A 191 0.11 -10.32 -0.51
CA ILE A 191 -0.94 -9.66 0.27
C ILE A 191 -0.50 -9.30 1.71
N SER A 192 0.37 -10.12 2.33
CA SER A 192 0.85 -9.92 3.70
C SER A 192 2.25 -9.32 3.80
N ASP A 193 2.99 -9.23 2.69
CA ASP A 193 4.36 -8.69 2.67
C ASP A 193 4.61 -8.05 1.30
N ASN A 194 4.40 -6.75 1.21
CA ASN A 194 4.69 -5.94 0.04
C ASN A 194 5.24 -4.58 0.47
N TRP A 195 5.62 -3.76 -0.51
CA TRP A 195 6.25 -2.47 -0.25
C TRP A 195 5.41 -1.51 0.59
N ILE A 196 4.07 -1.62 0.55
CA ILE A 196 3.17 -0.81 1.38
C ILE A 196 3.17 -1.30 2.82
N THR A 197 3.03 -2.62 3.05
CA THR A 197 3.07 -3.17 4.42
C THR A 197 4.42 -2.92 5.06
N ARG A 198 5.52 -3.15 4.31
CA ARG A 198 6.89 -2.85 4.76
C ARG A 198 7.10 -1.38 5.09
N ALA A 199 6.56 -0.46 4.28
CA ALA A 199 6.65 0.98 4.55
C ALA A 199 5.91 1.36 5.85
N ILE A 200 4.72 0.80 6.07
CA ILE A 200 3.95 1.05 7.30
C ILE A 200 4.70 0.50 8.52
N ASP A 201 5.25 -0.71 8.44
CA ASP A 201 6.04 -1.32 9.52
C ASP A 201 7.26 -0.44 9.87
N GLN A 202 7.93 0.14 8.87
CA GLN A 202 9.05 1.06 9.09
C GLN A 202 8.62 2.38 9.74
N ALA A 203 7.38 2.82 9.51
CA ALA A 203 6.83 4.06 10.04
C ALA A 203 6.19 3.91 11.43
N GLU A 204 6.14 2.70 11.98
CA GLU A 204 5.42 2.36 13.22
C GLU A 204 5.73 3.33 14.37
N SER A 205 7.02 3.62 14.60
CA SER A 205 7.43 4.55 15.67
C SER A 205 6.90 5.98 15.47
N GLN A 206 6.84 6.46 14.23
CA GLN A 206 6.31 7.78 13.89
C GLN A 206 4.79 7.82 14.03
N ILE A 207 4.11 6.75 13.60
CA ILE A 207 2.68 6.55 13.80
C ILE A 207 2.35 6.56 15.30
N GLN A 208 3.08 5.79 16.10
CA GLN A 208 2.89 5.75 17.54
C GLN A 208 3.11 7.11 18.21
N ASN A 209 4.08 7.91 17.74
CA ASN A 209 4.28 9.28 18.21
C ASN A 209 3.08 10.19 17.91
N VAL A 210 2.43 10.04 16.75
CA VAL A 210 1.20 10.79 16.41
C VAL A 210 0.04 10.36 17.32
N LEU A 211 -0.15 9.06 17.51
CA LEU A 211 -1.17 8.52 18.41
C LEU A 211 -0.97 9.00 19.86
N ASP A 212 0.29 9.05 20.30
CA ASP A 212 0.66 9.51 21.63
C ASP A 212 0.37 10.99 21.85
N LYS A 213 0.61 11.84 20.85
CA LYS A 213 0.26 13.26 20.91
C LYS A 213 -1.25 13.46 20.93
N ALA A 214 -1.97 12.71 20.12
CA ALA A 214 -3.43 12.74 20.08
C ALA A 214 -4.03 12.37 21.46
N ALA A 215 -3.38 11.47 22.20
CA ALA A 215 -3.80 11.09 23.56
C ALA A 215 -3.61 12.14 24.65
N ASN A 216 -2.92 13.24 24.35
CA ASN A 216 -2.67 14.33 25.30
C ASN A 216 -3.33 15.66 24.86
N LEU A 217 -4.23 15.63 23.87
CA LEU A 217 -5.09 16.75 23.52
C LEU A 217 -6.18 16.93 24.58
#